data_AF-W1XZP6-F1
#
_entry.id   AF-W1XZP6-F1
#
_cell.length_a   1.000
_cell.length_b   1.000
_cell.length_c   1.000
_cell.angle_alpha   90.00
_cell.angle_beta   90.00
_cell.angle_gamma   90.00
#
_symmetry.space_group_name_H-M   'P 1'
#
loop_
_entity.id
_entity.type
_entity.pdbx_description
1 polymer ?
#
loop_
_entity_poly.entity_id
_entity_poly.type
_entity_poly.pdbx_seq_one_letter_code
_entity_poly.pdbx_strand_id
1 'polypeptide(L)' 'TQATLEDIKSRETAINAFVTIAEDQALAQAKAIDETGIDADNVLSGIPLAVKDNISTDGLLTTAASKMLYNYEPIFDATA' A
#
# COMPACT_ATOMS: atom_id res chain seq x y z
N THR A 1 7.84 -1.14 8.67
CA THR A 1 7.72 -0.97 7.20
C THR A 1 8.92 -1.50 6.42
N GLN A 2 10.17 -1.10 6.71
CA GLN A 2 11.36 -1.57 5.97
C GLN A 2 11.47 -3.11 5.88
N ALA A 3 11.40 -3.80 7.02
CA ALA A 3 11.45 -5.27 7.06
C ALA A 3 10.34 -5.94 6.22
N THR A 4 9.14 -5.33 6.16
CA THR A 4 8.03 -5.83 5.34
C THR A 4 8.33 -5.67 3.84
N LEU A 5 8.87 -4.53 3.43
CA LEU A 5 9.27 -4.29 2.05
C LEU A 5 10.41 -5.21 1.61
N GLU A 6 11.36 -5.49 2.51
CA GLU A 6 12.43 -6.47 2.27
C GLU A 6 11.89 -7.89 2.08
N ASP A 7 10.95 -8.33 2.93
CA ASP A 7 10.31 -9.66 2.76
C ASP A 7 9.59 -9.75 1.41
N ILE A 8 8.81 -8.73 1.04
CA ILE A 8 8.14 -8.64 -0.26
C ILE A 8 9.17 -8.76 -1.38
N LYS A 9 10.23 -7.93 -1.39
CA LYS A 9 11.28 -7.96 -2.42
C LYS A 9 11.94 -9.33 -2.55
N SER A 10 12.12 -10.04 -1.44
CA SER A 10 12.79 -11.36 -1.44
C SER A 10 11.91 -12.50 -1.98
N ARG A 11 10.58 -12.38 -1.87
CA ARG A 11 9.63 -13.46 -2.17
C ARG A 11 8.76 -13.21 -3.39
N GLU A 12 8.60 -11.94 -3.78
CA GLU A 12 7.60 -11.55 -4.77
C GLU A 12 7.82 -12.20 -6.14
N THR A 13 9.08 -12.36 -6.58
CA THR A 13 9.40 -13.05 -7.84
C THR A 13 8.87 -14.49 -7.91
N ALA A 14 8.70 -15.16 -6.77
CA ALA A 14 8.18 -16.52 -6.72
C ALA A 14 6.65 -16.57 -6.54
N ILE A 15 6.05 -15.54 -5.95
CA ILE A 15 4.64 -15.54 -5.54
C ILE A 15 3.76 -14.74 -6.52
N ASN A 16 4.26 -13.61 -7.03
CA ASN A 16 3.51 -12.62 -7.82
C ASN A 16 2.19 -12.21 -7.14
N ALA A 17 2.27 -11.78 -5.87
CA ALA A 17 1.12 -11.39 -5.07
C ALA A 17 0.73 -9.91 -5.24
N PHE A 18 1.67 -9.02 -5.57
CA PHE A 18 1.47 -7.58 -5.61
C PHE A 18 1.48 -7.05 -7.04
N VAL A 19 0.48 -6.23 -7.39
CA VAL A 19 0.44 -5.52 -8.69
C VAL A 19 1.27 -4.24 -8.63
N THR A 20 1.05 -3.46 -7.57
CA THR A 20 1.73 -2.19 -7.31
C THR A 20 2.26 -2.19 -5.89
N ILE A 21 3.55 -1.86 -5.70
CA ILE A 21 4.16 -1.70 -4.39
C ILE A 21 4.41 -0.19 -4.17
N ALA A 22 3.66 0.41 -3.24
CA ALA A 22 3.75 1.83 -2.90
C ALA A 22 4.89 2.12 -1.90
N GLU A 23 6.13 1.80 -2.28
CA GLU A 23 7.30 1.84 -1.39
C GLU A 23 7.55 3.23 -0.78
N ASP A 24 7.60 4.27 -1.62
CA ASP A 24 7.89 5.63 -1.18
C ASP A 24 6.80 6.17 -0.24
N GLN A 25 5.53 5.98 -0.59
CA GLN A 25 4.39 6.40 0.22
C GLN A 25 4.35 5.64 1.55
N ALA A 26 4.59 4.33 1.55
CA ALA A 26 4.60 3.52 2.76
C ALA A 26 5.72 3.93 3.73
N LEU A 27 6.91 4.24 3.22
CA LEU A 27 8.02 4.75 4.03
C LEU A 27 7.75 6.16 4.56
N ALA A 28 7.15 7.03 3.75
CA ALA A 28 6.76 8.38 4.18
C ALA A 28 5.70 8.34 5.29
N GLN A 29 4.67 7.49 5.16
CA GLN A 29 3.65 7.28 6.21
C GLN A 29 4.27 6.70 7.48
N ALA A 30 5.16 5.71 7.36
CA ALA A 30 5.85 5.13 8.52
C ALA A 30 6.66 6.19 9.28
N LYS A 31 7.43 7.00 8.55
CA LYS A 31 8.19 8.11 9.15
C LYS A 31 7.29 9.11 9.88
N ALA A 32 6.15 9.47 9.29
CA ALA A 32 5.20 10.36 9.94
C ALA A 32 4.66 9.78 11.25
N ILE A 33 4.34 8.47 11.27
CA ILE A 33 3.90 7.76 12.49
C ILE A 33 5.03 7.70 13.53
N ASP A 34 6.28 7.45 13.11
CA ASP A 34 7.44 7.43 14.02
C ASP A 34 7.66 8.81 14.68
N GLU A 35 7.42 9.90 13.95
CA GLU A 35 7.53 11.28 14.45
C GLU A 35 6.39 11.65 15.42
N THR A 36 5.16 11.20 15.17
CA THR A 36 4.01 11.49 16.02
C THR A 36 3.85 10.51 17.19
N GLY A 37 4.46 9.33 17.09
CA GLY A 37 4.21 8.20 17.97
C GLY A 37 3.00 7.37 17.53
N ILE A 38 2.94 6.14 18.05
CA ILE A 38 1.80 5.23 17.84
C ILE A 38 0.57 5.79 18.55
N ASP A 39 -0.49 5.99 17.78
CA ASP A 39 -1.78 6.42 18.27
C ASP A 39 -2.50 5.24 18.94
N ALA A 40 -2.78 5.37 20.24
CA ALA A 40 -3.45 4.33 21.03
C ALA A 40 -4.93 4.14 20.67
N ASP A 41 -5.58 5.16 20.11
CA ASP A 41 -6.99 5.08 19.68
C ASP A 41 -7.11 4.51 18.26
N ASN A 42 -6.03 4.52 17.48
CA ASN A 42 -5.96 3.88 16.17
C ASN A 42 -5.30 2.49 16.28
N VAL A 43 -6.14 1.46 16.39
CA VAL A 43 -5.72 0.06 16.50
C VAL A 43 -4.89 -0.48 15.32
N LEU A 44 -4.85 0.26 14.20
CA LEU A 44 -4.05 -0.09 13.02
C LEU A 44 -2.80 0.78 12.86
N SER A 45 -2.52 1.70 13.78
CA SER A 45 -1.36 2.58 13.71
C SER A 45 -0.06 1.77 13.62
N GLY A 46 0.71 2.02 12.56
CA GLY A 46 1.98 1.33 12.29
C GLY A 46 1.86 -0.10 11.73
N ILE A 47 0.64 -0.63 11.51
CA ILE A 47 0.43 -1.96 10.92
C ILE A 47 0.48 -1.87 9.39
N PRO A 48 1.41 -2.56 8.70
CA PRO A 48 1.41 -2.60 7.25
C PRO A 48 0.15 -3.27 6.70
N LEU A 49 -0.46 -2.68 5.67
CA LEU A 49 -1.65 -3.20 5.01
C LEU A 49 -1.41 -3.33 3.50
N ALA A 50 -1.93 -4.41 2.92
CA ALA A 50 -2.05 -4.58 1.48
C ALA A 50 -3.52 -4.58 1.09
N VAL A 51 -3.84 -3.95 -0.03
CA VAL A 51 -5.21 -3.81 -0.54
C VAL A 51 -5.31 -4.51 -1.89
N LYS A 52 -6.45 -5.14 -2.15
CA LYS A 52 -6.70 -5.77 -3.45
C LYS A 52 -6.78 -4.69 -4.53
N ASP A 53 -6.12 -4.92 -5.67
CA ASP A 53 -5.99 -3.96 -6.79
C ASP A 53 -7.32 -3.57 -7.48
N ASN A 54 -8.46 -4.06 -7.00
CA ASN A 54 -9.79 -3.64 -7.45
C ASN A 54 -10.50 -2.71 -6.45
N ILE A 55 -9.75 -2.12 -5.51
CA ILE A 55 -10.21 -1.13 -4.53
C ILE A 55 -9.43 0.15 -4.78
N SER A 56 -10.13 1.26 -5.03
CA SER A 56 -9.51 2.56 -5.30
C SER A 56 -8.68 3.02 -4.11
N THR A 57 -7.43 3.41 -4.39
CA THR A 57 -6.53 4.07 -3.44
C THR A 57 -6.06 5.38 -4.07
N ASP A 58 -6.26 6.50 -3.38
CA ASP A 58 -6.01 7.85 -3.90
C ASP A 58 -4.54 8.03 -4.29
N GLY A 59 -4.29 8.51 -5.51
CA GLY A 59 -2.94 8.75 -6.03
C GLY A 59 -2.08 7.49 -6.22
N LEU A 60 -2.65 6.28 -6.17
CA LEU A 60 -1.96 5.02 -6.46
C LEU A 60 -2.59 4.29 -7.65
N LEU A 61 -1.75 3.71 -8.51
CA LEU A 61 -2.21 2.93 -9.65
C LEU A 61 -3.11 1.76 -9.19
N THR A 62 -4.35 1.76 -9.67
CA THR A 62 -5.37 0.74 -9.38
C THR A 62 -5.81 0.12 -10.70
N THR A 63 -5.40 -1.11 -11.01
CA THR A 63 -5.63 -1.67 -12.37
C THR A 63 -6.77 -2.68 -12.44
N ALA A 64 -7.31 -3.11 -11.30
CA ALA A 64 -8.17 -4.28 -11.18
C ALA A 64 -7.61 -5.53 -11.90
N ALA A 65 -6.28 -5.63 -11.99
CA ALA A 65 -5.55 -6.60 -12.82
C ALA A 65 -6.04 -6.66 -14.30
N SER A 66 -6.48 -5.53 -14.86
CA SER A 66 -7.07 -5.45 -16.19
C SER A 66 -6.39 -4.39 -17.06
N LYS A 67 -6.19 -4.72 -18.34
CA LYS A 67 -5.71 -3.77 -19.34
C LYS A 67 -6.66 -2.59 -19.53
N MET A 68 -7.92 -2.69 -19.11
CA MET A 68 -8.87 -1.59 -19.20
C MET A 68 -8.50 -0.42 -18.28
N LEU A 69 -7.86 -0.70 -17.14
CA LEU A 69 -7.51 0.29 -16.12
C LEU A 69 -5.99 0.39 -15.90
N TYR A 70 -5.19 0.01 -16.91
CA TYR A 70 -3.72 -0.10 -16.78
C TYR A 70 -3.02 1.22 -16.37
N ASN A 71 -3.68 2.36 -16.56
CA ASN A 71 -3.20 3.70 -16.23
C ASN A 71 -4.22 4.48 -15.38
N TYR A 72 -5.09 3.79 -14.66
CA TYR A 72 -6.07 4.41 -13.78
C TYR A 72 -5.44 4.74 -12.42
N GLU A 73 -5.24 6.02 -12.17
CA GLU A 73 -4.89 6.57 -10.86
C GLU A 73 -6.15 7.25 -10.28
N PRO A 74 -6.77 6.68 -9.23
CA PRO A 74 -7.92 7.28 -8.56
C PRO A 74 -7.58 8.64 -7.95
N ILE A 75 -8.58 9.52 -7.86
CA ILE A 75 -8.52 10.81 -7.15
C ILE A 75 -9.32 10.77 -5.83
N PHE A 76 -9.54 9.56 -5.31
CA PHE A 76 -10.28 9.29 -4.08
C PHE A 76 -9.94 7.89 -3.56
N ASP A 77 -10.02 7.72 -2.25
CA ASP A 77 -10.00 6.41 -1.59
C ASP A 77 -11.39 5.78 -1.61
N ALA A 78 -11.46 4.47 -1.83
CA ALA A 78 -12.69 3.72 -1.64
C ALA A 78 -13.21 3.87 -0.19
N THR A 79 -14.53 3.89 -0.04
CA THR A 79 -15.18 3.82 1.28
C THR A 79 -15.65 2.40 1.58
N ALA A 80 -15.93 2.10 2.85
CA ALA A 80 -16.51 0.83 3.30
C ALA A 80 -18.02 0.77 3.07
#